data_AF-A0A834A1C2-F1
#
_entry.id   AF-A0A834A1C2-F1
#
_cell.length_a   1.000
_cell.length_b   1.000
_cell.length_c   1.000
_cell.angle_alpha   90.00
_cell.angle_beta   90.00
_cell.angle_gamma   90.00
#
_symmetry.space_group_name_H-M   'P 1'
#
loop_
_entity.id
_entity.type
_entity.pdbx_description
1 polymer ?
#
loop_
_entity_poly.entity_id
_entity_poly.type
_entity_poly.pdbx_seq_one_letter_code
_entity_poly.pdbx_strand_id
1 'polypeptide(L)'
;MYCSAECRLAAAEQYHRVLCTGPSQDDPLHPLNKLQEAWRSVHYPPETASIMLMARMVATVKQAKDKDRWVRLFSQFCNKTANEEEEIVHKLLGDKFKGQLELLRRLFTEALYEEVLSQWFTPDGFRSLFALVGTNGQGIGTSSLSQWVHACDALELKSQDREQLDAFIDQLYKDIEAATGEFLNCEGSGLFVLQSCWRTICLSVPAPNAWQKLMNPT
;
A
#
# COMPACT_ATOMS: atom_id res chain seq x y z
N MET A 1 0.22 2.08 -15.42
CA MET A 1 0.89 3.19 -16.14
C MET A 1 2.32 3.29 -15.62
N TYR A 2 3.30 3.64 -16.46
CA TYR A 2 4.70 3.81 -16.06
C TYR A 2 5.20 5.13 -16.63
N CYS A 3 6.04 5.86 -15.88
CA CYS A 3 6.60 7.13 -16.35
C CYS A 3 7.65 6.96 -17.47
N SER A 4 8.30 5.80 -17.55
CA SER A 4 9.29 5.49 -18.59
C SER A 4 9.37 4.00 -18.92
N ALA A 5 10.08 3.67 -20.00
CA ALA A 5 10.35 2.29 -20.39
C ALA A 5 11.22 1.57 -19.36
N GLU A 6 12.18 2.27 -18.76
CA GLU A 6 13.06 1.77 -17.70
C GLU A 6 12.25 1.40 -16.45
N CYS A 7 11.33 2.28 -16.02
CA CYS A 7 10.45 1.98 -14.87
C CYS A 7 9.53 0.79 -15.15
N ARG A 8 9.03 0.66 -16.39
CA ARG A 8 8.25 -0.52 -16.80
C ARG A 8 9.09 -1.79 -16.74
N LEU A 9 10.33 -1.75 -17.24
CA LEU A 9 11.24 -2.89 -17.21
C LEU A 9 11.61 -3.29 -15.79
N ALA A 10 11.97 -2.32 -14.94
CA ALA A 10 12.27 -2.55 -13.54
C ALA A 10 11.08 -3.21 -12.80
N ALA A 11 9.86 -2.69 -12.99
CA ALA A 11 8.66 -3.29 -12.43
C ALA A 11 8.40 -4.70 -12.99
N ALA A 12 8.58 -4.90 -14.31
CA ALA A 12 8.43 -6.19 -14.97
C ALA A 12 9.41 -7.24 -14.43
N GLU A 13 10.66 -6.86 -14.14
CA GLU A 13 11.64 -7.76 -13.54
C GLU A 13 11.35 -8.05 -12.07
N GLN A 14 10.79 -7.09 -11.34
CA GLN A 14 10.59 -7.23 -9.90
C GLN A 14 9.31 -7.98 -9.52
N TYR A 15 8.14 -7.61 -10.06
CA TYR A 15 6.86 -8.21 -9.63
C TYR A 15 5.76 -8.21 -10.71
N HIS A 16 5.86 -7.35 -11.73
CA HIS A 16 4.72 -7.06 -12.59
C HIS A 16 4.37 -8.20 -13.54
N ARG A 17 5.31 -9.04 -13.97
CA ARG A 17 5.01 -10.18 -14.89
C ARG A 17 4.05 -11.18 -14.24
N VAL A 18 4.17 -11.42 -12.95
CA VAL A 18 3.27 -12.31 -12.19
C VAL A 18 1.90 -11.67 -11.96
N LEU A 19 1.83 -10.35 -11.81
CA LEU A 19 0.58 -9.64 -11.53
C LEU A 19 -0.13 -9.10 -12.78
N CYS A 20 0.51 -9.12 -13.94
CA CYS A 20 -0.06 -8.61 -15.18
C CYS A 20 -1.12 -9.58 -15.71
N THR A 21 -2.36 -9.11 -15.80
CA THR A 21 -3.48 -9.87 -16.37
C THR A 21 -3.51 -9.80 -17.90
N GLY A 22 -2.76 -8.89 -18.51
CA GLY A 22 -2.63 -8.78 -19.97
C GLY A 22 -4.00 -8.74 -20.66
N PRO A 23 -4.27 -9.61 -21.65
CA PRO A 23 -5.56 -9.69 -22.33
C PRO A 23 -6.73 -10.08 -21.41
N SER A 24 -6.47 -10.72 -20.27
CA SER A 24 -7.48 -11.12 -19.29
C SER A 24 -7.83 -10.01 -18.30
N GLN A 25 -7.46 -8.76 -18.57
CA GLN A 25 -7.76 -7.63 -17.69
C GLN A 25 -9.25 -7.52 -17.36
N ASP A 26 -10.11 -7.71 -18.36
CA ASP A 26 -11.57 -7.62 -18.22
C ASP A 26 -12.24 -8.99 -17.97
N ASP A 27 -11.45 -10.06 -17.76
CA ASP A 27 -11.99 -11.39 -17.47
C ASP A 27 -12.34 -11.52 -15.98
N PRO A 28 -13.64 -11.58 -15.60
CA PRO A 28 -14.03 -11.70 -14.21
C PRO A 28 -13.66 -13.06 -13.60
N LEU A 29 -13.35 -14.07 -14.43
CA LEU A 29 -12.95 -15.40 -13.97
C LEU A 29 -11.44 -15.50 -13.69
N HIS A 30 -10.65 -14.52 -14.12
CA HIS A 30 -9.22 -14.50 -13.85
C HIS A 30 -8.95 -14.49 -12.33
N PRO A 31 -8.08 -15.37 -11.78
CA PRO A 31 -7.90 -15.50 -10.33
C PRO A 31 -7.55 -14.20 -9.59
N LEU A 32 -6.70 -13.35 -10.18
CA LEU A 32 -6.37 -12.04 -9.60
C LEU A 32 -7.57 -11.08 -9.60
N ASN A 33 -8.43 -11.13 -10.62
CA ASN A 33 -9.61 -10.28 -10.70
C ASN A 33 -10.66 -10.71 -9.67
N LYS A 34 -10.87 -12.02 -9.49
CA LYS A 34 -11.71 -12.56 -8.41
C LYS A 34 -11.24 -12.13 -7.02
N LEU A 35 -9.93 -12.20 -6.77
CA LEU A 35 -9.34 -11.77 -5.50
C LEU A 35 -9.57 -10.28 -5.23
N GLN A 36 -9.35 -9.42 -6.24
CA GLN A 36 -9.58 -7.98 -6.12
C GLN A 36 -11.05 -7.66 -5.86
N GLU A 37 -11.97 -8.32 -6.57
CA GLU A 37 -13.40 -8.10 -6.41
C GLU A 37 -13.89 -8.58 -5.04
N ALA A 38 -13.44 -9.76 -4.60
CA ALA A 38 -13.74 -10.25 -3.26
C ALA A 38 -13.22 -9.27 -2.18
N TRP A 39 -12.02 -8.70 -2.35
CA TRP A 39 -11.50 -7.69 -1.43
C TRP A 39 -12.37 -6.43 -1.37
N ARG A 40 -12.80 -5.90 -2.52
CA ARG A 40 -13.72 -4.74 -2.58
C ARG A 40 -15.05 -5.01 -1.88
N SER A 41 -15.52 -6.26 -1.89
CA SER A 41 -16.78 -6.65 -1.26
C SER A 41 -16.69 -6.83 0.26
N VAL A 42 -15.47 -7.00 0.80
CA VAL A 42 -15.22 -7.30 2.22
C VAL A 42 -15.05 -6.04 3.07
N HIS A 43 -14.57 -4.93 2.49
CA HIS A 43 -14.27 -3.71 3.24
C HIS A 43 -14.64 -2.43 2.48
N TYR A 44 -15.20 -1.44 3.18
CA TYR A 44 -15.44 -0.09 2.65
C TYR A 44 -14.92 0.98 3.63
N PRO A 45 -14.14 1.98 3.15
CA PRO A 45 -13.56 2.05 1.80
C PRO A 45 -12.47 0.98 1.65
N PRO A 46 -12.39 0.26 0.51
CA PRO A 46 -11.35 -0.71 0.29
C PRO A 46 -10.05 0.05 0.05
N GLU A 47 -9.37 0.46 1.12
CA GLU A 47 -7.99 0.92 1.00
C GLU A 47 -7.22 -0.19 0.30
N THR A 48 -6.70 0.16 -0.87
CA THR A 48 -6.19 -0.75 -1.90
C THR A 48 -4.87 -1.41 -1.49
N ALA A 49 -4.56 -1.37 -0.21
CA ALA A 49 -3.25 -1.54 0.35
C ALA A 49 -2.98 -3.00 0.73
N SER A 50 -3.83 -3.64 1.53
CA SER A 50 -3.42 -4.87 2.20
C SER A 50 -3.30 -6.07 1.25
N ILE A 51 -4.36 -6.45 0.54
CA ILE A 51 -4.35 -7.69 -0.25
C ILE A 51 -3.43 -7.61 -1.48
N MET A 52 -3.38 -6.44 -2.14
CA MET A 52 -2.54 -6.26 -3.33
C MET A 52 -1.08 -6.03 -2.96
N LEU A 53 -0.77 -5.48 -1.78
CA LEU A 53 0.60 -5.45 -1.26
C LEU A 53 1.07 -6.87 -0.93
N MET A 54 0.24 -7.70 -0.30
CA MET A 54 0.52 -9.13 -0.11
C MET A 54 0.78 -9.83 -1.46
N ALA A 55 -0.04 -9.55 -2.47
CA ALA A 55 0.15 -10.10 -3.81
C ALA A 55 1.49 -9.67 -4.43
N ARG A 56 1.87 -8.40 -4.26
CA ARG A 56 3.18 -7.88 -4.68
C ARG A 56 4.34 -8.53 -3.93
N MET A 57 4.22 -8.80 -2.64
CA MET A 57 5.23 -9.53 -1.88
C MET A 57 5.47 -10.91 -2.47
N VAL A 58 4.39 -11.68 -2.70
CA VAL A 58 4.48 -13.01 -3.31
C VAL A 58 5.06 -12.94 -4.72
N ALA A 59 4.58 -12.03 -5.56
CA ALA A 59 5.09 -11.83 -6.92
C ALA A 59 6.58 -11.48 -6.93
N THR A 60 7.04 -10.68 -5.97
CA THR A 60 8.45 -10.33 -5.82
C THR A 60 9.31 -11.55 -5.52
N VAL A 61 8.88 -12.42 -4.60
CA VAL A 61 9.60 -13.69 -4.33
C VAL A 61 9.54 -14.61 -5.54
N LYS A 62 8.36 -14.73 -6.17
CA LYS A 62 8.13 -15.64 -7.30
C LYS A 62 9.01 -15.32 -8.51
N GLN A 63 9.24 -14.04 -8.78
CA GLN A 63 10.11 -13.58 -9.87
C GLN A 63 11.60 -13.50 -9.52
N ALA A 64 11.95 -13.49 -8.23
CA ALA A 64 13.32 -13.31 -7.80
C ALA A 64 14.22 -14.49 -8.20
N LYS A 65 15.46 -14.17 -8.60
CA LYS A 65 16.52 -15.17 -8.77
C LYS A 65 16.96 -15.75 -7.41
N ASP A 66 17.06 -14.89 -6.40
CA ASP A 66 17.37 -15.26 -5.01
C ASP A 66 16.11 -15.07 -4.16
N LYS A 67 15.29 -16.12 -4.09
CA LYS A 67 14.03 -16.13 -3.33
C LYS A 67 14.30 -15.99 -1.83
N ASP A 68 15.34 -16.64 -1.31
CA ASP A 68 15.68 -16.68 0.11
C ASP A 68 16.06 -15.30 0.65
N ARG A 69 16.72 -14.46 -0.16
CA ARG A 69 16.97 -13.06 0.21
C ARG A 69 15.68 -12.30 0.50
N TRP A 70 14.65 -12.44 -0.34
CA TRP A 70 13.38 -11.75 -0.15
C TRP A 70 12.58 -12.31 1.03
N VAL A 71 12.58 -13.64 1.20
CA VAL A 71 11.97 -14.28 2.38
C VAL A 71 12.61 -13.76 3.67
N ARG A 72 13.95 -13.72 3.72
CA ARG A 72 14.69 -13.14 4.85
C ARG A 72 14.37 -11.67 5.06
N LEU A 73 14.26 -10.88 4.00
CA LEU A 73 13.92 -9.47 4.10
C LEU A 73 12.53 -9.28 4.73
N PHE A 74 11.53 -10.04 4.27
CA PHE A 74 10.18 -9.96 4.81
C PHE A 74 10.09 -10.43 6.27
N SER A 75 10.95 -11.36 6.68
CA SER A 75 11.03 -11.80 8.08
C SER A 75 11.56 -10.74 9.05
N GLN A 76 12.13 -9.63 8.55
CA GLN A 76 12.62 -8.53 9.40
C GLN A 76 11.51 -7.58 9.86
N PHE A 77 10.34 -7.62 9.22
CA PHE A 77 9.20 -6.81 9.65
C PHE A 77 8.66 -7.32 10.99
N CYS A 78 8.07 -6.42 11.77
CA CYS A 78 7.57 -6.76 13.09
C CYS A 78 6.50 -7.85 13.00
N ASN A 79 6.78 -9.01 13.61
CA ASN A 79 5.81 -10.08 13.81
C ASN A 79 5.27 -9.99 15.25
N LYS A 80 3.95 -9.86 15.38
CA LYS A 80 3.29 -9.85 16.69
C LYS A 80 2.97 -11.27 17.16
N THR A 81 2.61 -11.41 18.43
CA THR A 81 2.15 -12.70 18.97
C THR A 81 0.78 -13.07 18.39
N ALA A 82 0.46 -14.37 18.38
CA ALA A 82 -0.78 -14.88 17.79
C ALA A 82 -2.07 -14.23 18.34
N ASN A 83 -2.08 -13.79 19.61
CA ASN A 83 -3.24 -13.10 20.19
C ASN A 83 -3.36 -11.67 19.66
N GLU A 84 -2.25 -10.96 19.53
CA GLU A 84 -2.23 -9.59 19.00
C GLU A 84 -2.56 -9.56 17.50
N GLU A 85 -2.18 -10.61 16.75
CA GLU A 85 -2.58 -10.77 15.36
C GLU A 85 -4.10 -10.91 15.21
N GLU A 86 -4.76 -11.71 16.05
CA GLU A 86 -6.22 -11.87 16.01
C GLU A 86 -6.91 -10.51 16.26
N GLU A 87 -6.44 -9.75 17.27
CA GLU A 87 -6.96 -8.40 17.53
C GLU A 87 -6.73 -7.41 16.39
N ILE A 88 -5.54 -7.39 15.76
CA ILE A 88 -5.24 -6.52 14.62
C ILE A 88 -6.19 -6.82 13.48
N VAL A 89 -6.37 -8.10 13.16
CA VAL A 89 -7.14 -8.47 11.99
C VAL A 89 -8.64 -8.24 12.24
N HIS A 90 -9.12 -8.44 13.48
CA HIS A 90 -10.45 -8.02 13.89
C HIS A 90 -10.65 -6.50 13.79
N LYS A 91 -9.65 -5.68 14.15
CA LYS A 91 -9.73 -4.21 13.97
C LYS A 91 -9.77 -3.80 12.50
N LEU A 92 -9.03 -4.49 11.63
CA LEU A 92 -8.95 -4.16 10.21
C LEU A 92 -10.21 -4.58 9.42
N LEU A 93 -10.89 -5.66 9.84
CA LEU A 93 -11.96 -6.28 9.05
C LEU A 93 -13.32 -6.36 9.77
N GLY A 94 -13.38 -5.99 11.06
CA GLY A 94 -14.62 -5.95 11.86
C GLY A 94 -15.13 -7.33 12.30
N ASP A 95 -16.30 -7.38 12.96
CA ASP A 95 -16.81 -8.62 13.57
C ASP A 95 -17.32 -9.68 12.56
N LYS A 96 -17.50 -9.33 11.28
CA LYS A 96 -17.95 -10.25 10.19
C LYS A 96 -16.81 -11.09 9.58
N PHE A 97 -15.66 -11.10 10.24
CA PHE A 97 -14.34 -11.34 9.67
C PHE A 97 -13.94 -12.81 9.40
N LYS A 98 -14.30 -13.78 10.26
CA LYS A 98 -13.74 -15.15 10.17
C LYS A 98 -14.09 -15.87 8.85
N GLY A 99 -15.29 -15.67 8.32
CA GLY A 99 -15.71 -16.28 7.04
C GLY A 99 -15.05 -15.63 5.82
N GLN A 100 -14.77 -14.32 5.89
CA GLN A 100 -14.20 -13.56 4.78
C GLN A 100 -12.69 -13.80 4.65
N LEU A 101 -11.95 -13.96 5.75
CA LEU A 101 -10.52 -14.26 5.71
C LEU A 101 -10.23 -15.59 4.99
N GLU A 102 -11.01 -16.62 5.29
CA GLU A 102 -10.83 -17.94 4.67
C GLU A 102 -11.16 -17.91 3.17
N LEU A 103 -12.18 -17.16 2.76
CA LEU A 103 -12.48 -16.90 1.36
C LEU A 103 -11.29 -16.20 0.66
N LEU A 104 -10.80 -15.11 1.26
CA LEU A 104 -9.67 -14.35 0.72
C LEU A 104 -8.42 -15.22 0.62
N ARG A 105 -8.13 -16.05 1.64
CA ARG A 105 -7.00 -16.99 1.62
C ARG A 105 -7.10 -17.98 0.46
N ARG A 106 -8.27 -18.55 0.21
CA ARG A 106 -8.48 -19.50 -0.91
C ARG A 106 -8.24 -18.83 -2.25
N LEU A 107 -8.84 -17.66 -2.48
CA LEU A 107 -8.64 -16.89 -3.71
C LEU A 107 -7.19 -16.44 -3.88
N PHE A 108 -6.53 -16.05 -2.79
CA PHE A 108 -5.12 -15.68 -2.78
C PHE A 108 -4.22 -16.88 -3.14
N THR A 109 -4.54 -18.06 -2.61
CA THR A 109 -3.85 -19.31 -2.94
C THR A 109 -4.04 -19.69 -4.41
N GLU A 110 -5.28 -19.67 -4.90
CA GLU A 110 -5.61 -19.94 -6.32
C GLU A 110 -4.82 -19.02 -7.25
N ALA A 111 -4.71 -17.73 -6.90
CA ALA A 111 -4.07 -16.75 -7.76
C ALA A 111 -2.53 -16.78 -7.70
N LEU A 112 -1.93 -17.08 -6.54
CA LEU A 112 -0.54 -16.69 -6.27
C LEU A 112 0.32 -17.79 -5.64
N TYR A 113 -0.18 -19.01 -5.45
CA TYR A 113 0.57 -20.06 -4.74
C TYR A 113 2.04 -20.18 -5.20
N GLU A 114 2.93 -20.28 -4.21
CA GLU A 114 4.37 -20.41 -4.37
C GLU A 114 4.89 -21.32 -3.26
N GLU A 115 5.59 -22.39 -3.63
CA GLU A 115 6.00 -23.46 -2.71
C GLU A 115 6.94 -22.97 -1.60
N VAL A 116 7.89 -22.09 -1.94
CA VAL A 116 8.81 -21.44 -0.99
C VAL A 116 8.07 -20.62 0.07
N LEU A 117 6.86 -20.16 -0.25
CA LEU A 117 6.00 -19.37 0.64
C LEU A 117 4.81 -20.19 1.16
N SER A 118 4.84 -21.52 1.07
CA SER A 118 3.73 -22.42 1.44
C SER A 118 3.10 -22.09 2.80
N GLN A 119 3.90 -21.69 3.80
CA GLN A 119 3.43 -21.26 5.11
C GLN A 119 2.44 -20.08 5.04
N TRP A 120 2.66 -19.09 4.17
CA TRP A 120 1.79 -17.92 4.00
C TRP A 120 0.39 -18.27 3.46
N PHE A 121 0.23 -19.46 2.88
CA PHE A 121 -1.05 -19.93 2.35
C PHE A 121 -1.82 -20.83 3.33
N THR A 122 -1.24 -21.15 4.49
CA THR A 122 -1.96 -21.80 5.60
C THR A 122 -2.90 -20.82 6.30
N PRO A 123 -3.94 -21.28 7.02
CA PRO A 123 -4.83 -20.39 7.77
C PRO A 123 -4.07 -19.45 8.72
N ASP A 124 -3.15 -20.01 9.51
CA ASP A 124 -2.36 -19.24 10.48
C ASP A 124 -1.37 -18.31 9.79
N GLY A 125 -0.62 -18.82 8.80
CA GLY A 125 0.36 -17.99 8.10
C GLY A 125 -0.26 -16.88 7.26
N PHE A 126 -1.45 -17.08 6.69
CA PHE A 126 -2.18 -16.02 5.99
C PHE A 126 -2.65 -14.93 6.97
N ARG A 127 -3.10 -15.33 8.16
CA ARG A 127 -3.45 -14.40 9.24
C ARG A 127 -2.24 -13.60 9.70
N SER A 128 -1.09 -14.25 9.92
CA SER A 128 0.17 -13.57 10.27
C SER A 128 0.63 -12.62 9.17
N LEU A 129 0.53 -13.01 7.89
CA LEU A 129 0.87 -12.14 6.76
C LEU A 129 -0.03 -10.90 6.72
N PHE A 130 -1.33 -11.10 6.96
CA PHE A 130 -2.28 -9.99 7.02
C PHE A 130 -1.97 -9.04 8.19
N ALA A 131 -1.66 -9.58 9.37
CA ALA A 131 -1.25 -8.79 10.54
C ALA A 131 0.07 -8.05 10.30
N LEU A 132 1.03 -8.67 9.61
CA LEU A 132 2.30 -8.05 9.22
C LEU A 132 2.05 -6.84 8.32
N VAL A 133 1.26 -7.01 7.25
CA VAL A 133 0.95 -5.90 6.34
C VAL A 133 0.11 -4.83 7.03
N GLY A 134 -0.85 -5.21 7.87
CA GLY A 134 -1.66 -4.27 8.64
C GLY A 134 -0.87 -3.49 9.70
N THR A 135 0.21 -4.06 10.24
CA THR A 135 1.05 -3.40 11.27
C THR A 135 2.16 -2.54 10.65
N ASN A 136 2.73 -2.98 9.52
CA ASN A 136 3.92 -2.36 8.94
C ASN A 136 3.61 -1.55 7.67
N GLY A 137 2.42 -1.69 7.11
CA GLY A 137 1.96 -0.97 5.94
C GLY A 137 1.87 0.52 6.20
N GLN A 138 2.41 1.31 5.28
CA GLN A 138 2.32 2.76 5.32
C GLN A 138 1.68 3.26 4.03
N GLY A 139 0.77 4.23 4.16
CA GLY A 139 0.21 4.96 3.03
C GLY A 139 1.29 5.80 2.36
N ILE A 140 1.33 5.76 1.04
CA ILE A 140 2.18 6.62 0.22
C ILE A 140 1.28 7.75 -0.27
N GLY A 141 1.54 8.94 0.26
CA GLY A 141 0.82 10.15 -0.06
C GLY A 141 1.71 11.15 -0.75
N THR A 142 1.60 11.20 -2.08
CA THR A 142 1.95 12.40 -2.84
C THR A 142 0.64 12.93 -3.40
N SER A 143 0.25 14.11 -2.95
CA SER A 143 -0.96 14.73 -3.45
C SER A 143 -0.62 15.42 -4.76
N SER A 144 -1.13 14.89 -5.88
CA SER A 144 -1.07 15.61 -7.17
C SER A 144 -1.72 16.98 -7.05
N LEU A 145 -2.73 17.10 -6.17
CA LEU A 145 -3.35 18.36 -5.80
C LEU A 145 -2.35 19.26 -5.05
N SER A 146 -1.59 18.77 -4.08
CA SER A 146 -0.57 19.60 -3.39
C SER A 146 0.53 20.07 -4.34
N GLN A 147 0.96 19.25 -5.31
CA GLN A 147 1.92 19.68 -6.34
C GLN A 147 1.33 20.77 -7.24
N TRP A 148 0.07 20.65 -7.63
CA TRP A 148 -0.63 21.71 -8.38
C TRP A 148 -0.77 22.99 -7.57
N VAL A 149 -1.12 22.91 -6.28
CA VAL A 149 -1.17 24.08 -5.37
C VAL A 149 0.19 24.76 -5.27
N HIS A 150 1.27 23.99 -5.11
CA HIS A 150 2.62 24.56 -5.11
C HIS A 150 3.00 25.21 -6.45
N ALA A 151 2.52 24.69 -7.58
CA ALA A 151 2.71 25.34 -8.87
C ALA A 151 1.91 26.64 -8.97
N CYS A 152 0.73 26.73 -8.35
CA CYS A 152 -0.05 27.96 -8.24
C CYS A 152 0.67 29.04 -7.43
N ASP A 153 1.40 28.66 -6.36
CA ASP A 153 2.21 29.60 -5.57
C ASP A 153 3.25 30.33 -6.43
N ALA A 154 3.81 29.65 -7.43
CA ALA A 154 4.81 30.21 -8.33
C ALA A 154 4.25 31.17 -9.40
N LEU A 155 2.93 31.28 -9.54
CA LEU A 155 2.31 32.20 -10.50
C LEU A 155 2.43 33.65 -10.03
N GLU A 156 2.91 34.53 -10.92
CA GLU A 156 2.88 35.98 -10.71
C GLU A 156 1.48 36.51 -11.00
N LEU A 157 0.66 36.66 -9.96
CA LEU A 157 -0.71 37.15 -10.05
C LEU A 157 -0.87 38.50 -9.35
N LYS A 158 -1.86 39.28 -9.79
CA LYS A 158 -2.30 40.47 -9.05
C LYS A 158 -2.91 40.04 -7.73
N SER A 159 -2.81 40.86 -6.69
CA SER A 159 -3.27 40.52 -5.33
C SER A 159 -4.71 40.02 -5.28
N GLN A 160 -5.62 40.65 -6.03
CA GLN A 160 -7.03 40.24 -6.08
C GLN A 160 -7.25 38.86 -6.74
N ASP A 161 -6.46 38.52 -7.75
CA ASP A 161 -6.54 37.21 -8.43
C ASP A 161 -5.90 36.12 -7.56
N ARG A 162 -4.85 36.45 -6.80
CA ARG A 162 -4.24 35.56 -5.81
C ARG A 162 -5.23 35.20 -4.70
N GLU A 163 -5.89 36.20 -4.09
CA GLU A 163 -6.88 35.96 -3.03
C GLU A 163 -8.04 35.07 -3.49
N GLN A 164 -8.52 35.26 -4.74
CA GLN A 164 -9.56 34.41 -5.31
C GLN A 164 -9.08 32.96 -5.54
N LEU A 165 -7.85 32.79 -6.02
CA LEU A 165 -7.25 31.48 -6.24
C LEU A 165 -7.06 30.73 -4.91
N ASP A 166 -6.54 31.40 -3.89
CA ASP A 166 -6.32 30.82 -2.57
C ASP A 166 -7.65 30.41 -1.93
N ALA A 167 -8.68 31.27 -2.00
CA ALA A 167 -10.02 30.96 -1.51
C ALA A 167 -10.66 29.77 -2.26
N PHE A 168 -10.42 29.65 -3.57
CA PHE A 168 -10.87 28.51 -4.36
C PHE A 168 -10.17 27.21 -3.93
N ILE A 169 -8.84 27.24 -3.75
CA ILE A 169 -8.05 26.09 -3.30
C ILE A 169 -8.53 25.61 -1.93
N ASP A 170 -8.75 26.53 -0.99
CA ASP A 170 -9.27 26.21 0.34
C ASP A 170 -10.66 25.55 0.27
N GLN A 171 -11.53 26.07 -0.59
CA GLN A 171 -12.86 25.48 -0.77
C GLN A 171 -12.78 24.09 -1.43
N LEU A 172 -11.89 23.91 -2.39
CA LEU A 172 -11.66 22.62 -3.05
C LEU A 172 -11.20 21.55 -2.06
N TYR A 173 -10.29 21.87 -1.13
CA TYR A 173 -9.88 20.92 -0.08
C TYR A 173 -11.05 20.54 0.84
N LYS A 174 -11.87 21.52 1.25
CA LYS A 174 -13.07 21.26 2.08
C LYS A 174 -14.10 20.39 1.34
N ASP A 175 -14.31 20.65 0.05
CA ASP A 175 -15.26 19.89 -0.76
C ASP A 175 -14.79 18.45 -0.96
N ILE A 176 -13.49 18.24 -1.18
CA ILE A 176 -12.89 16.90 -1.25
C ILE A 176 -13.04 16.20 0.10
N GLU A 177 -12.64 16.83 1.21
CA GLU A 177 -12.77 16.25 2.56
C GLU A 177 -14.23 15.87 2.89
N ALA A 178 -15.19 16.74 2.54
CA ALA A 178 -16.61 16.45 2.73
C ALA A 178 -17.09 15.24 1.90
N ALA A 179 -16.54 15.04 0.70
CA ALA A 179 -16.91 13.95 -0.20
C ALA A 179 -16.18 12.63 0.11
N THR A 180 -14.92 12.69 0.57
CA THR A 180 -14.02 11.52 0.67
C THR A 180 -13.50 11.22 2.07
N GLY A 181 -13.68 12.12 3.06
CA GLY A 181 -13.03 12.06 4.37
C GLY A 181 -11.57 12.54 4.34
N GLU A 182 -10.79 12.22 5.38
CA GLU A 182 -9.38 12.67 5.60
C GLU A 182 -8.35 12.28 4.51
N PHE A 183 -8.77 11.67 3.40
CA PHE A 183 -7.86 10.99 2.49
C PHE A 183 -7.58 11.79 1.21
N LEU A 184 -6.55 12.66 1.25
CA LEU A 184 -6.07 13.45 0.10
C LEU A 184 -4.84 12.85 -0.62
N ASN A 185 -4.42 11.64 -0.22
CA ASN A 185 -3.13 11.04 -0.56
C ASN A 185 -3.30 9.74 -1.35
N CYS A 186 -3.18 9.82 -2.68
CA CYS A 186 -3.75 8.80 -3.59
C CYS A 186 -2.74 7.91 -4.33
N GLU A 187 -1.57 7.58 -3.79
CA GLU A 187 -0.59 6.77 -4.56
C GLU A 187 -0.52 5.30 -4.17
N GLY A 188 -0.90 4.94 -2.94
CA GLY A 188 -1.06 3.55 -2.53
C GLY A 188 -0.37 3.25 -1.21
N SER A 189 0.24 2.07 -1.11
CA SER A 189 0.89 1.61 0.12
C SER A 189 2.19 0.87 -0.16
N GLY A 190 3.05 0.85 0.86
CA GLY A 190 4.33 0.15 0.81
C GLY A 190 4.77 -0.37 2.18
N LEU A 191 5.77 -1.25 2.15
CA LEU A 191 6.50 -1.72 3.33
C LEU A 191 7.91 -1.13 3.30
N PHE A 192 8.31 -0.46 4.39
CA PHE A 192 9.57 0.28 4.46
C PHE A 192 10.39 -0.20 5.64
N VAL A 193 11.34 -1.11 5.39
CA VAL A 193 12.15 -1.78 6.43
C VAL A 193 12.72 -0.80 7.45
N LEU A 194 13.36 0.29 7.00
CA LEU A 194 13.98 1.26 7.89
C LEU A 194 12.99 1.98 8.80
N GLN A 195 11.78 2.28 8.32
CA GLN A 195 10.75 2.96 9.10
C GLN A 195 10.03 1.97 10.03
N SER A 196 9.87 0.71 9.62
CA SER A 196 9.30 -0.35 10.46
C SER A 196 10.15 -0.67 11.69
N CYS A 197 11.45 -0.33 11.68
CA CYS A 197 12.32 -0.43 12.86
C CYS A 197 12.07 0.65 13.92
N TRP A 198 11.32 1.72 13.61
CA TRP A 198 11.05 2.81 14.54
C TRP A 198 9.91 2.38 15.45
N ARG A 199 10.25 1.89 16.65
CA ARG A 199 9.28 1.80 17.75
C ARG A 199 8.83 3.22 18.07
N THR A 200 7.52 3.45 18.14
CA THR A 200 6.89 4.72 18.50
C THR A 200 7.50 5.29 19.78
N ILE A 201 8.54 6.11 19.66
CA ILE A 201 8.94 7.04 20.72
C ILE A 201 8.00 8.22 20.52
N CYS A 202 7.07 8.38 21.46
CA CYS A 202 6.13 9.48 21.50
C CYS A 202 6.90 10.78 21.84
N LEU A 203 7.61 11.30 20.84
CA LEU A 203 8.13 12.66 20.80
C LEU A 203 7.67 13.19 19.46
N SER A 204 6.58 13.96 19.49
CA SER A 204 6.13 14.83 18.41
C SER A 204 7.22 15.85 18.11
N VAL A 205 8.24 15.44 17.38
CA VAL A 205 9.15 16.38 16.72
C VAL A 205 8.59 16.60 15.32
N PRO A 206 8.15 17.81 14.97
CA PRO A 206 7.70 18.09 13.62
C PRO A 206 8.87 17.87 12.65
N ALA A 207 8.67 17.06 11.61
CA ALA A 207 9.51 17.11 10.43
C ALA A 207 9.24 18.46 9.75
N PRO A 208 10.24 19.36 9.68
CA PRO A 208 11.33 19.21 8.72
C PRO A 208 12.70 19.50 9.35
N ASN A 209 13.77 18.88 8.82
CA ASN A 209 15.21 19.24 8.92
C ASN A 209 16.15 18.01 9.04
N ALA A 210 15.62 16.80 9.31
CA ALA A 210 16.47 15.59 9.37
C ALA A 210 16.91 15.10 7.98
N TRP A 211 16.17 15.43 6.92
CA TRP A 211 16.46 14.96 5.55
C TRP A 211 17.62 15.69 4.86
N GLN A 212 17.97 16.91 5.28
CA GLN A 212 19.06 17.67 4.63
C GLN A 212 20.47 17.26 5.10
N LYS A 213 20.63 16.65 6.29
CA LYS A 213 21.96 16.29 6.82
C LYS A 213 22.48 14.92 6.38
N LEU A 214 21.65 14.05 5.82
CA LEU A 214 22.06 12.72 5.35
C LEU A 214 22.49 12.68 3.87
N MET A 215 22.26 13.75 3.09
CA MET A 215 22.62 13.81 1.67
C MET A 215 23.89 14.61 1.34
N ASN A 216 24.56 15.20 2.33
CA ASN A 216 25.86 15.86 2.13
C ASN A 216 26.88 15.35 3.15
N PRO A 217 27.59 14.24 2.88
CA PRO A 217 28.80 13.93 3.61
C PRO A 217 29.88 14.94 3.20
N THR A 218 30.35 15.72 4.17
CA THR A 218 31.71 16.29 4.10
C THR A 218 32.69 15.20 4.49
#